data_AF-A0A2J6N2T2-F1
#
_entry.id   AF-A0A2J6N2T2-F1
#
_cell.length_a   1.000
_cell.length_b   1.000
_cell.length_c   1.000
_cell.angle_alpha   90.00
_cell.angle_beta   90.00
_cell.angle_gamma   90.00
#
_symmetry.space_group_name_H-M   'P 1'
#
loop_
_entity.id
_entity.type
_entity.pdbx_description
1 polymer ?
#
loop_
_entity_poly.entity_id
_entity_poly.type
_entity_poly.pdbx_seq_one_letter_code
_entity_poly.pdbx_strand_id
1 'polypeptide(L)'
;MRWPKKREFLTFYALYKNFGKKEVSFHEMISYIHDNLGYNIKTSKHIIKRLINFGMISIVGKTYVVKDLDEYLGELYRKYYEKRRSTKKL
;
A
#
# COMPACT_ATOMS: atom_id res chain seq x y z
N MET A 1 13.67 5.08 -2.21
CA MET A 1 12.42 4.31 -2.15
C MET A 1 12.31 3.48 -3.42
N ARG A 2 12.04 2.18 -3.31
CA ARG A 2 11.87 1.30 -4.49
C ARG A 2 10.41 1.35 -4.94
N TRP A 3 10.17 1.38 -6.25
CA TRP A 3 8.81 1.33 -6.79
C TRP A 3 8.18 -0.05 -6.58
N PRO A 4 6.86 -0.14 -6.33
CA PRO A 4 6.15 -1.41 -6.26
C PRO A 4 6.29 -2.20 -7.56
N LYS A 5 6.38 -3.53 -7.45
CA LYS A 5 6.31 -4.40 -8.62
C LYS A 5 4.88 -4.39 -9.19
N LYS A 6 4.70 -4.73 -10.47
CA LYS A 6 3.38 -4.82 -11.13
C LYS A 6 2.34 -5.57 -10.27
N ARG A 7 2.70 -6.76 -9.76
CA ARG A 7 1.81 -7.56 -8.90
C ARG A 7 1.39 -6.85 -7.60
N GLU A 8 2.32 -6.12 -6.98
CA GLU A 8 2.07 -5.40 -5.73
C GLU A 8 1.13 -4.23 -5.99
N PHE A 9 1.39 -3.47 -7.06
CA PHE A 9 0.56 -2.34 -7.47
C PHE A 9 -0.88 -2.76 -7.83
N LEU A 10 -1.04 -3.84 -8.60
CA LEU A 10 -2.36 -4.38 -8.93
C LEU A 10 -3.10 -4.91 -7.69
N THR A 11 -2.38 -5.54 -6.76
CA THR A 11 -2.97 -5.99 -5.49
C THR A 11 -3.44 -4.82 -4.65
N PHE A 12 -2.64 -3.74 -4.57
CA PHE A 12 -3.03 -2.50 -3.91
C PHE A 12 -4.33 -1.93 -4.50
N TYR A 13 -4.42 -1.83 -5.82
CA TYR A 13 -5.63 -1.34 -6.47
C TYR A 13 -6.85 -2.20 -6.18
N ALA A 14 -6.72 -3.54 -6.24
CA ALA A 14 -7.80 -4.46 -5.91
C ALA A 14 -8.26 -4.32 -4.44
N LEU A 15 -7.32 -4.26 -3.51
CA LEU A 15 -7.59 -4.02 -2.09
C LEU A 15 -8.32 -2.69 -1.88
N TYR A 16 -7.88 -1.61 -2.54
CA TYR A 16 -8.53 -0.31 -2.43
C TYR A 16 -9.96 -0.34 -2.98
N LYS A 17 -10.19 -0.99 -4.14
CA LYS A 17 -11.54 -1.10 -4.72
C LYS A 17 -12.50 -1.87 -3.82
N ASN A 18 -12.01 -2.86 -3.06
CA ASN A 18 -12.83 -3.68 -2.19
C ASN A 18 -13.06 -3.06 -0.80
N PHE A 19 -11.99 -2.55 -0.18
CA PHE A 19 -12.01 -2.10 1.20
C PHE A 19 -12.08 -0.58 1.33
N GLY A 20 -11.54 0.16 0.36
CA GLY A 20 -11.43 1.62 0.43
C GLY A 20 -10.69 2.09 1.69
N LYS A 21 -11.03 3.29 2.16
CA LYS A 21 -10.49 3.88 3.40
C LYS A 21 -11.09 3.29 4.69
N LYS A 22 -11.69 2.09 4.63
CA LYS A 22 -12.23 1.40 5.81
C LYS A 22 -11.09 0.78 6.62
N GLU A 23 -11.30 0.67 7.91
CA GLU A 23 -10.46 -0.14 8.78
C GLU A 23 -10.75 -1.63 8.55
N VAL A 24 -9.70 -2.38 8.24
CA VAL A 24 -9.79 -3.80 7.91
C VAL A 24 -8.71 -4.57 8.66
N SER A 25 -9.01 -5.79 9.08
CA SER A 25 -8.03 -6.64 9.74
C SER A 25 -6.99 -7.18 8.75
N PHE A 26 -5.80 -7.53 9.27
CA PHE A 26 -4.77 -8.17 8.46
C PHE A 26 -5.23 -9.49 7.84
N HIS A 27 -6.04 -10.25 8.57
CA HIS A 27 -6.55 -11.55 8.12
C HIS A 27 -7.53 -11.38 6.95
N GLU A 28 -8.44 -10.41 7.01
CA GLU A 28 -9.36 -10.13 5.91
C GLU A 28 -8.63 -9.74 4.62
N MET A 29 -7.58 -8.91 4.72
CA MET A 29 -6.76 -8.58 3.55
C MET A 29 -6.06 -9.81 2.97
N ILE A 30 -5.55 -10.72 3.81
CA ILE A 30 -4.92 -11.96 3.35
C ILE A 30 -5.94 -12.83 2.63
N SER A 31 -7.11 -13.07 3.24
CA SER A 31 -8.17 -13.88 2.66
C SER A 31 -8.63 -13.32 1.33
N TYR A 32 -8.86 -12.00 1.26
CA TYR A 32 -9.23 -11.36 0.00
C TYR A 32 -8.19 -11.59 -1.10
N ILE A 33 -6.90 -11.37 -0.82
CA ILE A 33 -5.82 -11.57 -1.80
C ILE A 33 -5.74 -13.04 -2.22
N HIS A 34 -5.89 -13.96 -1.27
CA HIS A 34 -5.85 -15.39 -1.53
C HIS A 34 -7.00 -15.83 -2.45
N ASP A 35 -8.22 -15.49 -2.06
CA ASP A 35 -9.44 -15.98 -2.69
C ASP A 35 -9.71 -15.30 -4.03
N ASN A 36 -9.33 -14.02 -4.19
CA ASN A 36 -9.65 -13.24 -5.39
C ASN A 36 -8.47 -13.08 -6.36
N LEU A 37 -7.22 -13.15 -5.89
CA LEU A 37 -6.03 -12.97 -6.73
C LEU A 37 -5.21 -14.26 -6.89
N GLY A 38 -5.63 -15.36 -6.24
CA GLY A 38 -5.02 -16.69 -6.38
C GLY A 38 -3.63 -16.82 -5.78
N TYR A 39 -3.20 -15.88 -4.92
CA TYR A 39 -1.91 -15.96 -4.26
C TYR A 39 -1.99 -16.80 -3.00
N ASN A 40 -1.01 -17.68 -2.78
CA ASN A 40 -0.93 -18.41 -1.52
C ASN A 40 -0.79 -17.48 -0.30
N ILE A 41 -1.19 -17.96 0.88
CA ILE A 41 -1.21 -17.19 2.13
C ILE A 41 0.14 -16.52 2.43
N LYS A 42 1.27 -17.23 2.20
CA LYS A 42 2.62 -16.69 2.44
C LYS A 42 2.91 -15.50 1.53
N THR A 43 2.52 -15.59 0.26
CA THR A 43 2.68 -14.54 -0.74
C THR A 43 1.78 -13.36 -0.43
N SER A 44 0.52 -13.60 -0.05
CA SER A 44 -0.43 -12.56 0.36
C SER A 44 0.11 -11.77 1.55
N LYS A 45 0.57 -12.44 2.60
CA LYS A 45 1.24 -11.81 3.75
C LYS A 45 2.43 -10.96 3.34
N HIS A 46 3.27 -11.47 2.43
CA HIS A 46 4.45 -10.74 1.97
C HIS A 46 4.08 -9.50 1.14
N ILE A 47 3.07 -9.59 0.28
CA ILE A 47 2.57 -8.45 -0.50
C ILE A 47 2.08 -7.36 0.45
N ILE A 48 1.20 -7.67 1.40
CA ILE A 48 0.66 -6.67 2.34
C ILE A 48 1.79 -5.98 3.11
N LYS A 49 2.76 -6.74 3.63
CA LYS A 49 3.94 -6.15 4.31
C LYS A 49 4.70 -5.18 3.42
N ARG A 50 4.86 -5.48 2.12
CA ARG A 50 5.51 -4.55 1.19
C ARG A 50 4.66 -3.32 0.91
N LEU A 51 3.35 -3.46 0.80
CA LEU A 51 2.43 -2.33 0.64
C LEU A 51 2.47 -1.37 1.84
N ILE A 52 2.54 -1.92 3.06
CA ILE A 52 2.77 -1.12 4.29
C ILE A 52 4.10 -0.38 4.20
N ASN A 53 5.19 -1.06 3.82
CA ASN A 53 6.50 -0.43 3.68
C ASN A 53 6.53 0.65 2.58
N PHE A 54 5.70 0.53 1.55
CA PHE A 54 5.53 1.58 0.55
C PHE A 54 4.69 2.74 1.04
N GLY A 55 3.98 2.63 2.17
CA GLY A 55 3.04 3.63 2.65
C GLY A 55 1.71 3.63 1.90
N MET A 56 1.40 2.56 1.16
CA MET A 56 0.12 2.36 0.48
C MET A 56 -0.97 1.84 1.43
N ILE A 57 -0.56 1.22 2.53
CA ILE A 57 -1.44 0.78 3.62
C ILE A 57 -0.93 1.44 4.91
N SER A 58 -1.84 2.09 5.62
CA SER A 58 -1.60 2.67 6.94
C SER A 58 -2.04 1.72 8.04
N ILE A 59 -1.39 1.79 9.20
CA ILE A 59 -1.78 1.07 10.41
C ILE A 59 -2.53 2.04 11.31
N VAL A 60 -3.73 1.68 11.74
CA VAL A 60 -4.57 2.47 12.65
C VAL A 60 -4.90 1.60 13.86
N GLY A 61 -4.19 1.79 14.97
CA GLY A 61 -4.32 0.93 16.15
C GLY A 61 -3.98 -0.54 15.82
N LYS A 62 -5.00 -1.41 15.80
CA LYS A 62 -4.87 -2.85 15.47
C LYS A 62 -5.38 -3.20 14.06
N THR A 63 -5.90 -2.22 13.32
CA THR A 63 -6.46 -2.39 11.97
C THR A 63 -5.56 -1.73 10.92
N TYR A 64 -5.92 -1.92 9.67
CA TYR A 64 -5.20 -1.46 8.50
C TYR A 64 -6.15 -0.73 7.57
N VAL A 65 -5.68 0.38 6.99
CA VAL A 65 -6.44 1.19 6.05
C VAL A 65 -5.68 1.26 4.73
N VAL A 66 -6.34 0.90 3.64
CA VAL A 66 -5.77 1.02 2.29
C VAL A 66 -5.94 2.45 1.83
N LYS A 67 -4.84 3.13 1.50
CA LYS A 67 -4.90 4.52 1.01
C LYS A 67 -5.53 4.58 -0.38
N ASP A 68 -6.10 5.74 -0.68
CA ASP A 68 -6.46 6.09 -2.04
C ASP A 68 -5.20 6.29 -2.91
N LEU A 69 -5.30 6.02 -4.21
CA LEU A 69 -4.17 6.14 -5.14
C LEU A 69 -3.68 7.60 -5.24
N ASP A 70 -4.58 8.57 -5.30
CA ASP A 70 -4.22 9.99 -5.41
C ASP A 70 -3.57 10.48 -4.12
N GLU A 71 -4.06 10.03 -2.97
CA GLU A 71 -3.44 10.31 -1.67
C GLU A 71 -2.00 9.78 -1.62
N TYR A 72 -1.80 8.53 -2.02
CA TYR A 72 -0.48 7.89 -2.07
C TYR A 72 0.48 8.61 -3.04
N LEU A 73 0.01 8.91 -4.25
CA LEU A 73 0.82 9.60 -5.26
C LEU A 73 1.13 11.05 -4.86
N GLY A 74 0.19 11.74 -4.23
CA GLY A 74 0.38 13.09 -3.68
C GLY A 74 1.46 13.11 -2.60
N GLU A 75 1.46 12.15 -1.68
CA GLU A 75 2.51 12.03 -0.66
C GLU A 75 3.89 11.76 -1.27
N LEU A 76 3.96 10.87 -2.25
CA LEU A 76 5.20 10.56 -2.98
C LEU A 76 5.74 11.79 -3.71
N TYR A 77 4.87 12.50 -4.42
CA TYR A 77 5.20 13.73 -5.12
C TYR A 77 5.76 14.76 -4.14
N ARG A 78 5.08 14.99 -3.01
CA ARG A 78 5.53 15.92 -1.98
C ARG A 78 6.91 15.54 -1.44
N LYS A 79 7.11 14.29 -1.04
CA LYS A 79 8.40 13.78 -0.53
C LYS A 79 9.53 13.94 -1.56
N TYR A 80 9.25 13.65 -2.83
CA TYR A 80 10.22 13.83 -3.92
C TYR A 80 10.61 15.31 -4.08
N TYR A 81 9.63 16.21 -4.11
CA TYR A 81 9.86 17.64 -4.27
C TYR A 81 10.59 18.26 -3.08
N GLU A 82 10.22 17.90 -1.86
CA GLU A 82 10.90 18.34 -0.64
C GLU A 82 12.38 17.94 -0.65
N LYS A 83 12.69 16.69 -1.01
CA LYS A 83 14.06 16.21 -1.15
C LYS A 83 14.85 17.00 -2.21
N ARG A 84 14.22 17.31 -3.34
CA ARG A 84 14.86 18.10 -4.40
C ARG A 84 15.11 19.55 -3.99
N ARG A 85 14.20 20.15 -3.22
CA ARG A 85 14.37 21.50 -2.67
C ARG A 85 15.47 21.57 -1.61
N SER A 86 15.58 20.58 -0.71
CA SER A 86 16.63 20.57 0.31
C SER A 86 18.02 20.41 -0.28
N THR A 87 18.15 19.67 -1.39
CA THR A 87 19.44 19.50 -2.09
C THR A 87 19.90 20.77 -2.82
N LYS A 88 18.99 21.69 -3.16
CA LYS A 88 19.31 22.98 -3.80
C LYS A 88 19.75 24.08 -2.81
N LYS A 89 19.66 23.84 -1.50
CA LYS A 89 20.04 24.81 -0.45
C LYS A 89 21.47 24.59 0.10
N LEU A 90 22.24 23.70 -0.52
CA LEU A 90 23.67 23.45 -0.30
C LEU A 90 24.41 23.83 -1.57
#